data_AF-A0A4S2J9V6-F1
#
_entry.id   AF-A0A4S2J9V6-F1
#
_cell.length_a   1.000
_cell.length_b   1.000
_cell.length_c   1.000
_cell.angle_alpha   90.00
_cell.angle_beta   90.00
_cell.angle_gamma   90.00
#
_symmetry.space_group_name_H-M   'P 1'
#
loop_
_entity.id
_entity.type
_entity.pdbx_description
1 polymer ?
#
loop_
_entity_poly.entity_id
_entity_poly.type
_entity_poly.pdbx_seq_one_letter_code
_entity_poly.pdbx_strand_id
1 'polypeptide(L)'
;MVRSRVTGLDVGVSAHVSRMGYVSASPVKSPSVTRELFVLWLDRRQLDVIDASEGAPLPDGNFRRAWLPAPDVQVQLADGTVLSGAYACVNRHGVLHDGTGAPRRHPGRRPLLTELLASSARLRELFGASPEEFSERARGDARLCARGTRLFAERAWVTGSGLEPYVAP
;
A
#
# COMPACT_ATOMS: atom_id res chain seq x y z
N MET A 1 0.93 19.46 -3.89
CA MET A 1 0.59 18.62 -2.73
C MET A 1 0.61 19.47 -1.47
N VAL A 2 -0.22 19.14 -0.48
CA VAL A 2 -0.33 19.88 0.80
C VAL A 2 -0.20 18.89 1.94
N ARG A 3 0.59 19.21 2.96
CA ARG A 3 0.66 18.42 4.20
C ARG A 3 -0.62 18.65 5.01
N SER A 4 -1.27 17.56 5.39
CA SER A 4 -2.57 17.55 6.05
C SER A 4 -2.57 16.57 7.21
N ARG A 5 -3.37 16.87 8.24
CA ARG A 5 -3.63 15.96 9.34
C ARG A 5 -4.79 15.05 8.93
N VAL A 6 -4.56 13.75 8.90
CA VAL A 6 -5.53 12.75 8.46
C VAL A 6 -5.85 11.80 9.61
N THR A 7 -7.10 11.78 10.04
CA THR A 7 -7.62 10.85 11.06
C THR A 7 -8.41 9.73 10.39
N GLY A 8 -8.27 8.50 10.88
CA GLY A 8 -8.96 7.32 10.33
C GLY A 8 -8.10 6.45 9.42
N LEU A 9 -6.84 6.83 9.18
CA LEU A 9 -5.89 6.11 8.34
C LEU A 9 -4.52 5.95 9.02
N ASP A 10 -3.90 4.79 8.80
CA ASP A 10 -2.48 4.57 9.04
C ASP A 10 -1.78 4.10 7.75
N VAL A 11 -0.46 3.98 7.81
CA VAL A 11 0.41 3.55 6.71
C VAL A 11 0.83 2.10 6.95
N GLY A 12 0.20 1.19 6.23
CA GLY A 12 0.50 -0.23 6.23
C GLY A 12 1.44 -0.65 5.10
N VAL A 13 1.62 -1.96 4.95
CA VAL A 13 2.49 -2.56 3.93
C VAL A 13 1.63 -3.32 2.91
N SER A 14 1.74 -3.00 1.63
CA SER A 14 1.04 -3.74 0.58
C SER A 14 1.44 -5.22 0.57
N ALA A 15 0.53 -6.13 0.31
CA ALA A 15 0.84 -7.54 0.12
C ALA A 15 1.30 -7.87 -1.31
N HIS A 16 2.15 -7.02 -1.91
CA HIS A 16 2.65 -7.21 -3.27
C HIS A 16 4.10 -6.75 -3.43
N VAL A 17 4.85 -7.44 -4.30
CA VAL A 17 6.18 -7.03 -4.73
C VAL A 17 6.07 -6.18 -5.98
N SER A 18 6.45 -4.91 -5.88
CA SER A 18 6.45 -3.96 -6.99
C SER A 18 7.53 -4.28 -8.01
N ARG A 19 7.21 -4.06 -9.29
CA ARG A 19 8.16 -4.10 -10.41
C ARG A 19 9.28 -3.07 -10.30
N MET A 20 9.17 -2.12 -9.37
CA MET A 20 10.23 -1.17 -9.03
C MET A 20 11.23 -1.71 -8.01
N GLY A 21 11.02 -2.93 -7.51
CA GLY A 21 11.94 -3.65 -6.63
C GLY A 21 11.72 -3.37 -5.14
N TYR A 22 10.47 -3.20 -4.70
CA TYR A 22 10.16 -2.99 -3.28
C TYR A 22 8.77 -3.49 -2.93
N VAL A 23 8.44 -3.51 -1.64
CA VAL A 23 7.07 -3.71 -1.14
C VAL A 23 6.55 -2.35 -0.69
N SER A 24 5.43 -1.88 -1.25
CA SER A 24 4.99 -0.50 -1.11
C SER A 24 4.26 -0.23 0.21
N ALA A 25 4.21 1.04 0.60
CA ALA A 25 3.22 1.49 1.56
C ALA A 25 1.81 1.34 0.98
N SER A 26 0.82 1.11 1.84
CA SER A 26 -0.59 1.03 1.49
C SER A 26 -1.43 1.68 2.60
N PRO A 27 -2.49 2.43 2.30
CA PRO A 27 -3.38 2.95 3.33
C PRO A 27 -4.09 1.78 4.03
N VAL A 28 -4.26 1.90 5.35
CA VAL A 28 -5.03 0.94 6.16
C VAL A 28 -6.01 1.72 7.05
N LYS A 29 -7.21 1.18 7.23
CA LYS A 29 -8.23 1.77 8.09
C LYS A 29 -7.75 1.73 9.54
N SER A 30 -7.74 2.88 10.20
CA SER A 30 -7.34 2.99 11.59
C SER A 30 -8.08 4.16 12.25
N PRO A 31 -9.31 3.92 12.75
CA PRO A 31 -10.25 4.96 13.17
C PRO A 31 -9.68 5.97 14.18
N SER A 32 -8.84 5.50 15.10
CA SER A 32 -8.29 6.30 16.20
C SER A 32 -6.92 6.91 15.91
N VAL A 33 -6.34 6.64 14.73
CA VAL A 33 -5.00 7.11 14.37
C VAL A 33 -5.09 8.39 13.56
N THR A 34 -4.25 9.34 13.93
CA THR A 34 -3.99 10.56 13.18
C THR A 34 -2.57 10.56 12.63
N ARG A 35 -2.41 10.83 11.33
CA ARG A 35 -1.13 10.93 10.62
C ARG A 35 -0.99 12.26 9.90
N GLU A 36 0.24 12.72 9.74
CA GLU A 36 0.54 13.75 8.74
C GLU A 36 0.78 13.06 7.40
N LEU A 37 -0.07 13.35 6.41
CA LEU A 37 0.01 12.82 5.06
C LEU A 37 -0.05 13.97 4.04
N PHE A 38 0.25 13.67 2.78
CA PHE A 38 0.12 14.63 1.70
C PHE A 38 -1.17 14.40 0.91
N VAL A 39 -1.95 15.46 0.75
CA VAL A 39 -3.06 15.50 -0.21
C VAL A 39 -2.59 16.10 -1.52
N LEU A 40 -2.94 15.44 -2.61
CA LEU A 40 -2.64 15.87 -3.96
C LEU A 40 -3.92 16.45 -4.57
N TRP A 41 -3.82 17.68 -5.09
CA TRP A 41 -4.87 18.31 -5.88
C TRP A 41 -4.60 17.98 -7.33
N LEU A 42 -5.37 17.04 -7.86
CA LEU A 42 -5.17 16.49 -9.19
C LEU A 42 -6.37 16.84 -10.06
N ASP A 43 -6.10 17.36 -11.25
CA ASP A 43 -7.13 17.39 -12.29
C ASP A 43 -7.44 15.97 -12.80
N ARG A 44 -8.48 15.85 -13.62
CA ARG A 44 -8.92 14.55 -14.12
C ARG A 44 -7.83 13.81 -14.91
N ARG A 45 -7.07 14.53 -15.74
CA ARG A 45 -6.02 13.96 -16.58
C ARG A 45 -4.85 13.43 -15.74
N GLN A 46 -4.45 14.20 -14.73
CA GLN A 46 -3.41 13.78 -13.80
C GLN A 46 -3.83 12.55 -13.00
N LEU A 47 -5.11 12.51 -12.60
CA LEU A 47 -5.66 11.36 -11.90
C LEU A 47 -5.74 10.10 -12.78
N ASP A 48 -6.11 10.24 -14.05
CA ASP A 48 -6.11 9.12 -15.01
C ASP A 48 -4.68 8.59 -15.26
N VAL A 49 -3.66 9.46 -15.24
CA VAL A 49 -2.24 9.05 -15.34
C VAL A 49 -1.82 8.21 -14.13
N ILE A 50 -2.20 8.62 -12.92
CA ILE A 50 -1.92 7.87 -11.69
C ILE A 50 -2.64 6.52 -11.70
N ASP A 51 -3.92 6.50 -12.06
CA ASP A 51 -4.68 5.25 -12.20
C ASP A 51 -3.97 4.30 -13.17
N ALA A 52 -3.55 4.79 -14.34
CA ALA A 52 -2.84 3.99 -15.33
C ALA A 52 -1.49 3.48 -14.82
N SER A 53 -0.70 4.31 -14.12
CA SER A 53 0.62 3.89 -13.59
C SER A 53 0.51 2.84 -12.49
N GLU A 54 -0.57 2.87 -11.71
CA GLU A 54 -0.86 1.89 -10.65
C GLU A 54 -1.66 0.68 -11.15
N GLY A 55 -1.99 0.67 -12.45
CA GLY A 55 -2.74 -0.40 -13.10
C GLY A 55 -4.22 -0.44 -12.73
N ALA A 56 -4.78 0.61 -12.13
CA ALA A 56 -6.18 0.61 -11.67
C ALA A 56 -7.22 0.26 -12.76
N PRO A 57 -7.08 0.68 -14.03
CA PRO A 57 -7.99 0.29 -15.11
C PRO A 57 -7.85 -1.18 -15.56
N LEU A 58 -6.76 -1.85 -15.21
CA LEU A 58 -6.48 -3.22 -15.64
C LEU A 58 -7.21 -4.24 -14.75
N PRO A 59 -7.70 -5.36 -15.30
CA PRO A 59 -8.30 -6.44 -14.51
C PRO A 59 -7.34 -6.98 -13.45
N ASP A 60 -6.06 -7.12 -13.82
CA ASP A 60 -4.95 -7.62 -13.02
C ASP A 60 -4.09 -6.50 -12.39
N GLY A 61 -4.63 -5.28 -12.33
CA GLY A 61 -4.02 -4.14 -11.67
C GLY A 61 -3.72 -4.35 -10.18
N ASN A 62 -2.80 -3.57 -9.62
CA ASN A 62 -2.44 -3.71 -8.21
C ASN A 62 -3.36 -2.96 -7.25
N PHE A 63 -4.12 -1.98 -7.74
CA PHE A 63 -4.93 -1.10 -6.90
C PHE A 63 -6.34 -0.87 -7.46
N ARG A 64 -7.22 -0.39 -6.58
CA ARG A 64 -8.52 0.22 -6.91
C ARG A 64 -8.60 1.58 -6.24
N ARG A 65 -9.19 2.55 -6.93
CA ARG A 65 -9.45 3.87 -6.36
C ARG A 65 -10.70 3.81 -5.49
N ALA A 66 -10.59 4.31 -4.26
CA ALA A 66 -11.69 4.42 -3.31
C ALA A 66 -11.89 5.88 -2.92
N TRP A 67 -13.16 6.32 -2.83
CA TRP A 67 -13.50 7.60 -2.22
C TRP A 67 -13.64 7.40 -0.71
N LEU A 68 -12.84 8.10 0.08
CA LEU A 68 -12.87 8.05 1.53
C LEU A 68 -13.58 9.30 2.07
N PRO A 69 -14.87 9.21 2.46
CA PRO A 69 -15.64 10.35 2.91
C PRO A 69 -15.33 10.72 4.36
N ALA A 70 -15.52 11.99 4.71
CA ALA A 70 -15.72 12.38 6.09
C ALA A 70 -17.13 11.93 6.57
N PRO A 71 -17.31 11.54 7.85
CA PRO A 71 -16.32 11.58 8.94
C PRO A 71 -15.45 10.32 9.05
N ASP A 72 -15.65 9.30 8.21
CA ASP A 72 -14.92 8.02 8.30
C ASP A 72 -13.40 8.21 8.17
N VAL A 73 -12.99 9.09 7.26
CA VAL A 73 -11.62 9.58 7.14
C VAL A 73 -11.66 11.10 7.08
N GLN A 74 -11.07 11.74 8.09
CA GLN A 74 -11.07 13.20 8.20
C GLN A 74 -9.74 13.76 7.74
N VAL A 75 -9.76 14.55 6.67
CA VAL A 75 -8.58 15.27 6.18
C VAL A 75 -8.71 16.73 6.58
N GLN A 76 -7.84 17.17 7.48
CA GLN A 76 -7.76 18.55 7.93
C GLN A 76 -6.53 19.25 7.33
N LEU A 77 -6.77 20.38 6.68
CA LEU A 77 -5.74 21.27 6.13
C LEU A 77 -5.09 22.11 7.24
N ALA A 78 -3.98 22.79 6.92
CA ALA A 78 -3.23 23.60 7.88
C ALA A 78 -4.04 24.80 8.43
N ASP A 79 -5.01 25.30 7.68
CA ASP A 79 -5.92 26.38 8.09
C ASP A 79 -7.11 25.89 8.93
N GLY A 80 -7.18 24.59 9.21
CA GLY A 80 -8.26 23.96 9.97
C GLY A 80 -9.43 23.47 9.11
N THR A 81 -9.46 23.77 7.80
CA THR A 81 -10.50 23.30 6.88
C THR A 81 -10.53 21.77 6.84
N VAL A 82 -11.72 21.18 6.99
CA VAL A 82 -11.94 19.73 6.84
C VAL A 82 -12.53 19.46 5.46
N LEU A 83 -11.87 18.61 4.68
CA LEU A 83 -12.38 18.19 3.37
C LEU A 83 -13.55 17.22 3.53
N SER A 84 -14.46 17.21 2.55
CA SER A 84 -15.57 16.24 2.49
C SER A 84 -15.10 14.80 2.26
N GLY A 85 -13.88 14.62 1.76
CA GLY A 85 -13.23 13.34 1.57
C GLY A 85 -12.00 13.46 0.67
N ALA A 86 -11.37 12.32 0.40
CA ALA A 86 -10.26 12.23 -0.53
C ALA A 86 -10.23 10.84 -1.20
N TYR A 87 -9.64 10.76 -2.39
CA TYR A 87 -9.38 9.47 -3.02
C TYR A 87 -8.13 8.80 -2.44
N ALA A 88 -8.18 7.48 -2.30
CA ALA A 88 -7.03 6.64 -1.94
C ALA A 88 -6.90 5.44 -2.88
N CYS A 89 -5.67 4.93 -3.03
CA CYS A 89 -5.38 3.70 -3.77
C CYS A 89 -5.40 2.51 -2.81
N VAL A 90 -6.46 1.70 -2.87
CA VAL A 90 -6.63 0.48 -2.06
C VAL A 90 -6.01 -0.70 -2.81
N ASN A 91 -5.09 -1.43 -2.18
CA ASN A 91 -4.36 -2.52 -2.83
C ASN A 91 -5.25 -3.76 -3.02
N ARG A 92 -5.29 -4.31 -4.24
CA ARG A 92 -6.09 -5.51 -4.58
C ARG A 92 -5.58 -6.79 -3.94
N HIS A 93 -4.29 -6.85 -3.64
CA HIS A 93 -3.66 -7.99 -2.98
C HIS A 93 -3.83 -7.94 -1.45
N GLY A 94 -4.46 -6.88 -0.91
CA GLY A 94 -4.53 -6.63 0.52
C GLY A 94 -3.23 -6.06 1.08
N VAL A 95 -3.02 -6.26 2.38
CA VAL A 95 -1.86 -5.77 3.13
C VAL A 95 -1.24 -6.89 3.96
N LEU A 96 0.05 -6.76 4.26
CA LEU A 96 0.70 -7.70 5.17
C LEU A 96 0.21 -7.46 6.60
N HIS A 97 -0.03 -8.52 7.37
CA HIS A 97 -0.36 -8.42 8.80
C HIS A 97 0.88 -8.53 9.69
N ASP A 98 0.76 -8.10 10.95
CA ASP A 98 1.84 -8.11 11.93
C ASP A 98 2.03 -9.44 12.66
N GLY A 99 1.15 -10.42 12.41
CA GLY A 99 1.15 -11.74 13.05
C GLY A 99 -0.03 -11.95 14.00
N THR A 100 -0.69 -10.86 14.41
CA THR A 100 -1.95 -10.89 15.17
C THR A 100 -3.19 -10.93 14.26
N GLY A 101 -2.99 -10.85 12.95
CA GLY A 101 -4.04 -10.67 11.94
C GLY A 101 -4.35 -9.20 11.61
N ALA A 102 -3.85 -8.26 12.43
CA ALA A 102 -3.98 -6.82 12.17
C ALA A 102 -2.99 -6.34 11.09
N PRO A 103 -3.34 -5.33 10.27
CA PRO A 103 -2.42 -4.77 9.29
C PRO A 103 -1.09 -4.30 9.90
N ARG A 104 0.02 -4.74 9.31
CA ARG A 104 1.37 -4.35 9.70
C ARG A 104 1.62 -2.90 9.35
N ARG A 105 2.09 -2.11 10.32
CA ARG A 105 2.58 -0.75 10.07
C ARG A 105 3.87 -0.76 9.26
N HIS A 106 4.02 0.17 8.31
CA HIS A 106 5.21 0.25 7.47
C HIS A 106 6.42 0.83 8.25
N PRO A 107 7.49 0.05 8.51
CA PRO A 107 8.63 0.50 9.33
C PRO A 107 9.66 1.33 8.54
N GLY A 108 9.44 1.49 7.23
CA GLY A 108 10.42 2.01 6.29
C GLY A 108 10.96 0.88 5.40
N ARG A 109 11.42 1.22 4.19
CA ARG A 109 11.71 0.24 3.14
C ARG A 109 12.80 -0.77 3.54
N ARG A 110 13.93 -0.28 4.04
CA ARG A 110 15.07 -1.14 4.39
C ARG A 110 14.76 -2.07 5.57
N PRO A 111 14.24 -1.59 6.73
CA PRO A 111 13.83 -2.47 7.82
C PRO A 111 12.80 -3.51 7.38
N LEU A 112 11.80 -3.11 6.59
CA LEU A 112 10.77 -4.02 6.08
C LEU A 112 11.37 -5.17 5.29
N LEU A 113 12.23 -4.88 4.30
CA LEU A 113 12.83 -5.93 3.47
C LEU A 113 13.74 -6.84 4.29
N THR A 114 14.52 -6.28 5.23
CA THR A 114 15.35 -7.09 6.15
C THR A 114 14.50 -8.08 6.95
N GLU A 115 13.38 -7.63 7.54
CA GLU A 115 12.48 -8.46 8.34
C GLU A 115 11.78 -9.55 7.51
N LEU A 116 11.34 -9.21 6.29
CA LEU A 116 10.72 -10.17 5.37
C LEU A 116 11.71 -11.25 4.92
N LEU A 117 12.94 -10.85 4.58
CA LEU A 117 13.99 -11.77 4.17
C LEU A 117 14.42 -12.66 5.33
N ALA A 118 14.51 -12.14 6.55
CA ALA A 118 14.83 -12.93 7.73
C ALA A 118 13.78 -14.02 8.01
N SER A 119 12.50 -13.68 7.86
CA SER A 119 11.36 -14.57 8.18
C SER A 119 11.05 -15.62 7.11
N SER A 120 11.70 -15.61 5.94
CA SER A 120 11.42 -16.58 4.88
C SER A 120 12.64 -16.96 4.03
N ALA A 121 13.07 -18.22 4.18
CA ALA A 121 14.08 -18.82 3.30
C ALA A 121 13.67 -18.78 1.83
N ARG A 122 12.40 -19.04 1.52
CA ARG A 122 11.85 -18.95 0.16
C ARG A 122 11.95 -17.54 -0.42
N LEU A 123 11.74 -16.49 0.38
CA LEU A 123 11.95 -15.13 -0.10
C LEU A 123 13.42 -14.88 -0.42
N ARG A 124 14.35 -15.41 0.40
CA ARG A 124 15.79 -15.31 0.13
C ARG A 124 16.21 -16.08 -1.13
N GLU A 125 15.62 -17.24 -1.39
CA GLU A 125 15.85 -17.99 -2.63
C GLU A 125 15.45 -17.18 -3.87
N LEU A 126 14.28 -16.51 -3.82
CA LEU A 126 13.79 -15.69 -4.91
C LEU A 126 14.61 -14.41 -5.10
N PHE A 127 14.83 -13.69 -4.01
CA PHE A 127 15.21 -12.28 -4.04
C PHE A 127 16.60 -12.00 -3.47
N GLY A 128 17.29 -13.00 -2.94
CA GLY A 128 18.59 -12.83 -2.31
C GLY A 128 18.50 -12.53 -0.81
N ALA A 129 19.65 -12.40 -0.16
CA ALA A 129 19.76 -12.32 1.30
C ALA A 129 19.75 -10.88 1.85
N SER A 130 19.78 -9.87 0.98
CA SER A 130 19.82 -8.45 1.37
C SER A 130 18.68 -7.63 0.72
N PRO A 131 18.28 -6.49 1.32
CA PRO A 131 17.34 -5.56 0.69
C PRO A 131 17.79 -5.06 -0.69
N GLU A 132 19.11 -4.94 -0.89
CA GLU A 132 19.72 -4.51 -2.16
C GLU A 132 19.51 -5.57 -3.24
N GLU A 133 19.88 -6.82 -2.95
CA GLU A 133 19.65 -7.96 -3.85
C GLU A 133 18.16 -8.12 -4.17
N PHE A 134 17.30 -7.93 -3.16
CA PHE A 134 15.85 -7.98 -3.36
C PHE A 134 15.42 -6.96 -4.40
N SER A 135 15.89 -5.73 -4.24
CA SER A 135 15.53 -4.63 -5.12
C SER A 135 16.06 -4.85 -6.54
N GLU A 136 17.30 -5.31 -6.67
CA GLU A 136 17.94 -5.57 -7.97
C GLU A 136 17.26 -6.71 -8.72
N ARG A 137 16.97 -7.84 -8.07
CA ARG A 137 16.35 -9.00 -8.73
C ARG A 137 14.90 -8.76 -9.09
N ALA A 138 14.14 -8.08 -8.23
CA ALA A 138 12.73 -7.81 -8.47
C ALA A 138 12.51 -6.73 -9.55
N ARG A 139 13.45 -5.79 -9.72
CA ARG A 139 13.26 -4.65 -10.63
C ARG A 139 13.13 -5.12 -12.08
N GLY A 140 12.01 -4.79 -12.70
CA GLY A 140 11.71 -5.13 -14.09
C GLY A 140 11.23 -6.56 -14.31
N ASP A 141 11.44 -7.51 -13.38
CA ASP A 141 11.02 -8.90 -13.53
C ASP A 141 9.59 -9.14 -13.02
N ALA A 142 8.62 -8.99 -13.92
CA ALA A 142 7.21 -9.18 -13.60
C ALA A 142 6.89 -10.60 -13.11
N ARG A 143 7.59 -11.63 -13.62
CA ARG A 143 7.33 -13.03 -13.24
C ARG A 143 7.84 -13.30 -11.84
N LEU A 144 9.03 -12.81 -11.50
CA LEU A 144 9.59 -12.94 -10.16
C LEU A 144 8.76 -12.16 -9.13
N CYS A 145 8.34 -10.93 -9.46
CA CYS A 145 7.43 -10.16 -8.61
C CYS A 145 6.11 -10.92 -8.35
N ALA A 146 5.49 -11.48 -9.39
CA ALA A 146 4.26 -12.25 -9.24
C ALA A 146 4.45 -13.49 -8.34
N ARG A 147 5.60 -14.18 -8.43
CA ARG A 147 5.94 -15.30 -7.52
C ARG A 147 6.10 -14.83 -6.07
N GLY A 148 6.79 -13.71 -5.85
CA GLY A 148 6.95 -13.12 -4.52
C GLY A 148 5.62 -12.70 -3.89
N THR A 149 4.76 -12.03 -4.67
CA THR A 149 3.40 -11.64 -4.26
C THR A 149 2.58 -12.87 -3.87
N ARG A 150 2.58 -13.93 -4.71
CA ARG A 150 1.88 -15.18 -4.40
C ARG A 150 2.38 -15.83 -3.12
N LEU A 151 3.69 -15.80 -2.87
CA LEU A 151 4.29 -16.37 -1.67
C LEU A 151 3.75 -15.73 -0.39
N PHE A 152 3.42 -14.42 -0.38
CA PHE A 152 2.79 -13.78 0.78
C PHE A 152 1.43 -14.42 1.11
N ALA A 153 0.61 -14.70 0.10
CA ALA A 153 -0.67 -15.39 0.29
C ALA A 153 -0.49 -16.85 0.72
N GLU A 154 0.43 -17.59 0.09
CA GLU A 154 0.74 -18.99 0.44
C GLU A 154 1.24 -19.14 1.89
N ARG A 155 1.90 -18.12 2.43
CA ARG A 155 2.37 -18.06 3.82
C ARG A 155 1.31 -17.56 4.80
N ALA A 156 0.10 -17.28 4.32
CA ALA A 156 -0.98 -16.67 5.09
C ALA A 156 -0.52 -15.40 5.81
N TRP A 157 0.17 -14.49 5.11
CA TRP A 157 0.63 -13.20 5.65
C TRP A 157 -0.30 -12.04 5.31
N VAL A 158 -1.36 -12.29 4.54
CA VAL A 158 -2.20 -11.27 3.92
C VAL A 158 -3.48 -11.08 4.74
N THR A 159 -3.87 -9.83 4.93
CA THR A 159 -5.14 -9.42 5.53
C THR A 159 -5.75 -8.27 4.72
N GLY A 160 -7.01 -7.94 5.00
CA GLY A 160 -7.68 -6.77 4.43
C GLY A 160 -7.10 -5.46 4.99
N SER A 161 -7.12 -4.42 4.17
CA SER A 161 -6.78 -3.05 4.61
C SER A 161 -7.87 -2.42 5.48
N GLY A 162 -9.09 -2.97 5.43
CA GLY A 162 -10.30 -2.38 6.03
C GLY A 162 -10.91 -1.26 5.18
N LEU A 163 -10.35 -0.98 4.01
CA LEU A 163 -10.81 0.06 3.07
C LEU A 163 -11.55 -0.52 1.86
N GLU A 164 -11.64 -1.84 1.75
CA GLU A 164 -12.35 -2.54 0.68
C GLU A 164 -13.81 -2.07 0.52
N PRO A 165 -14.58 -1.77 1.60
CA PRO A 165 -15.96 -1.29 1.45
C PRO A 165 -16.11 0.08 0.75
N TYR A 166 -15.05 0.88 0.64
CA TYR A 166 -15.08 2.21 -0.02
C TYR A 166 -14.77 2.14 -1.51
N VAL A 167 -14.39 0.96 -2.00
CA VAL A 167 -14.18 0.71 -3.42
C VAL A 167 -15.56 0.59 -4.08
N ALA A 168 -15.87 1.50 -5.00
CA ALA A 168 -17.09 1.38 -5.79
C ALA A 168 -17.07 0.07 -6.61
N PRO A 169 -18.22 -0.60 -6.81
CA PRO A 169 -18.35 -1.78 -7.67
C PRO A 169 -17.78 -1.57 -9.08
#